data_AF-A0A8A8D0H7-F1
#
_entry.id   AF-A0A8A8D0H7-F1
#
_cell.length_a   1.000
_cell.length_b   1.000
_cell.length_c   1.000
_cell.angle_alpha   90.00
_cell.angle_beta   90.00
_cell.angle_gamma   90.00
#
_symmetry.space_group_name_H-M   'P 1'
#
loop_
_entity.id
_entity.type
_entity.pdbx_description
1 polymer ?
#
loop_
_entity_poly.entity_id
_entity_poly.type
_entity_poly.pdbx_seq_one_letter_code
_entity_poly.pdbx_strand_id
1 'polypeptide(L)'
;MDDPTDLLIPLLPPLLALLGQAADAQARGERAAHDLWLAAAAHLHAVDADALAQLTTTLVARQRTADALALAECAARVRPGATAYFNHGYALQMADRHADAVAPYRAALAIDAGRPSLRNNLAIALRLSGGDRAEEIALLDAAVKHDPQDVQAWINLVVARIAAHDLDGALACAARLADLAPGNALAMNNVAMAMKEAQRWDDAERYAARACELAPDDASFRFNLAIIQLVRGNYAAGWRGHEARWDGAGELRGRRPALPGPRWQGEPLAGKTLLVWGEQGLGDVLQFCRYVAPLAERVHREGGRLAWNTFPQVGTLMQRSLGAHVDVFGAGGGVDALPAFDYEVPLIGLPLMLGMENETLGSSVPYLRADPHARDAWRARLAAERRLKVGLVWTGSAGHQRNPFRRVGLERYADAFRGIDGVAFYSLQPGAHADVAAARAAGFAIEDFTAELTSFDDTAAFIGALDLVMTVCTSVAHLAGALGARTWVLLDVNPHWPWMLERTDSPWYPSATLYRQPAFDAWQPVMEAVSRDLRGRVAQPDRPGQPARQA
;
A
#
# COMPACT_ATOMS: atom_id res chain seq x y z
N MET A 1 -20.19 41.07 -3.34
CA MET A 1 -20.85 40.24 -2.30
C MET A 1 -21.97 39.59 -3.05
N ASP A 2 -21.68 38.43 -3.66
CA ASP A 2 -22.50 37.95 -4.78
C ASP A 2 -23.24 36.66 -4.41
N ASP A 3 -23.12 36.21 -3.15
CA ASP A 3 -23.85 35.06 -2.61
C ASP A 3 -24.58 35.48 -1.31
N PRO A 4 -25.92 35.30 -1.21
CA PRO A 4 -26.69 35.63 0.00
C PRO A 4 -26.17 34.94 1.27
N THR A 5 -25.38 33.87 1.15
CA THR A 5 -24.73 33.19 2.27
C THR A 5 -23.53 33.95 2.86
N ASP A 6 -22.95 34.90 2.12
CA ASP A 6 -21.86 35.76 2.64
C ASP A 6 -22.33 36.66 3.79
N LEU A 7 -23.60 37.05 3.78
CA LEU A 7 -24.24 37.81 4.85
C LEU A 7 -24.49 36.96 6.11
N LEU A 8 -24.52 35.63 5.98
CA LEU A 8 -24.75 34.71 7.10
C LEU A 8 -23.48 34.37 7.87
N ILE A 9 -22.30 34.60 7.29
CA ILE A 9 -21.02 34.29 7.93
C ILE A 9 -20.84 35.05 9.27
N PRO A 10 -21.07 36.38 9.35
CA PRO A 10 -20.98 37.11 10.61
C PRO A 10 -22.08 36.75 11.61
N LEU A 11 -23.21 36.23 11.13
CA LEU A 11 -24.37 35.87 11.95
C LEU A 11 -24.28 34.45 12.51
N LEU A 12 -23.30 33.65 12.07
CA LEU A 12 -23.16 32.26 12.48
C LEU A 12 -22.81 32.11 13.97
N PRO A 13 -21.83 32.84 14.56
CA PRO A 13 -21.55 32.72 15.99
C PRO A 13 -22.77 32.99 16.90
N PRO A 14 -23.54 34.10 16.73
CA PRO A 14 -24.73 34.30 17.54
C PRO A 14 -25.84 33.28 17.25
N LEU A 15 -25.99 32.82 16.00
CA LEU A 15 -26.94 31.76 15.67
C LEU A 15 -26.61 30.45 16.40
N LEU A 16 -25.33 30.04 16.39
CA LEU A 16 -24.86 28.83 17.09
C LEU A 16 -25.06 28.95 18.61
N ALA A 17 -24.79 30.12 19.19
CA ALA A 17 -25.00 30.34 20.62
C ALA A 17 -26.48 30.17 21.00
N LEU A 18 -27.41 30.74 20.22
CA LEU A 18 -28.84 30.63 20.46
C LEU A 18 -29.35 29.20 20.25
N LEU A 19 -28.91 28.52 19.18
CA LEU A 19 -29.24 27.11 18.96
C LEU A 19 -28.66 26.21 20.06
N GLY A 20 -27.47 26.50 20.57
CA GLY A 20 -26.86 25.79 21.70
C GLY A 20 -27.70 25.92 22.97
N GLN A 21 -28.17 27.13 23.30
CA GLN A 21 -29.07 27.35 24.43
C GLN A 21 -30.42 26.63 24.24
N ALA A 22 -30.97 26.62 23.02
CA ALA A 22 -32.18 25.87 22.71
C ALA A 22 -31.96 24.35 22.89
N ALA A 23 -30.80 23.83 22.51
CA ALA A 23 -30.44 22.43 22.66
C ALA A 23 -30.27 22.02 24.13
N ASP A 24 -29.65 22.89 24.93
CA ASP A 24 -29.47 22.66 26.36
C ASP A 24 -30.81 22.69 27.11
N ALA A 25 -31.69 23.64 26.76
CA ALA A 25 -33.06 23.70 27.29
C ALA A 25 -33.87 22.44 26.92
N GLN A 26 -33.74 21.95 25.69
CA GLN A 26 -34.38 20.70 25.24
C GLN A 26 -33.88 19.50 26.08
N ALA A 27 -32.57 19.40 26.30
CA ALA A 27 -31.97 18.32 27.08
C ALA A 27 -32.43 18.33 28.55
N ARG A 28 -32.74 19.50 29.12
CA ARG A 28 -33.31 19.66 30.47
C ARG A 28 -34.84 19.51 30.53
N GLY A 29 -35.52 19.37 29.39
CA GLY A 29 -36.99 19.31 29.32
C GLY A 29 -37.68 20.68 29.49
N GLU A 30 -36.95 21.78 29.35
CA GLU A 30 -37.45 23.16 29.55
C GLU A 30 -38.09 23.72 28.26
N ARG A 31 -39.30 23.26 27.95
CA ARG A 31 -39.96 23.60 26.66
C ARG A 31 -40.10 25.10 26.38
N ALA A 32 -40.48 25.89 27.39
CA ALA A 32 -40.65 27.33 27.21
C ALA A 32 -39.31 28.06 26.92
N ALA A 33 -38.23 27.62 27.56
CA ALA A 33 -36.90 28.17 27.28
C ALA A 33 -36.40 27.74 25.90
N HIS A 34 -36.63 26.48 25.52
CA HIS A 34 -36.33 25.98 24.18
C HIS A 34 -37.01 26.80 23.09
N ASP A 35 -38.33 27.03 23.20
CA ASP A 35 -39.10 27.79 22.21
C ASP A 35 -38.64 29.25 22.13
N LEU A 36 -38.29 29.87 23.27
CA LEU A 36 -37.76 31.23 23.32
C LEU A 36 -36.41 31.36 22.59
N TRP A 37 -35.48 30.43 22.85
CA TRP A 37 -34.17 30.44 22.20
C TRP A 37 -34.29 30.15 20.70
N LEU A 38 -35.21 29.27 20.30
CA LEU A 38 -35.52 29.03 18.89
C LEU A 38 -36.10 30.27 18.20
N ALA A 39 -37.02 30.98 18.84
CA ALA A 39 -37.58 32.23 18.31
C ALA A 39 -36.49 33.30 18.16
N ALA A 40 -35.57 33.41 19.13
CA ALA A 40 -34.43 34.30 19.03
C ALA A 40 -33.51 33.92 17.86
N ALA A 41 -33.19 32.63 17.69
CA ALA A 41 -32.40 32.14 16.56
C ALA A 41 -33.08 32.39 15.20
N ALA A 42 -34.42 32.28 15.15
CA ALA A 42 -35.22 32.51 13.96
C ALA A 42 -35.13 33.95 13.42
N HIS A 43 -34.74 34.93 14.26
CA HIS A 43 -34.46 36.30 13.80
C HIS A 43 -33.14 36.42 13.01
N LEU A 44 -32.23 35.46 13.15
CA LEU A 44 -30.95 35.46 12.44
C LEU A 44 -31.01 34.60 11.17
N HIS A 45 -31.67 33.45 11.22
CA HIS A 45 -31.85 32.55 10.09
C HIS A 45 -33.05 31.62 10.33
N ALA A 46 -33.68 31.12 9.26
CA ALA A 46 -34.71 30.10 9.40
C ALA A 46 -34.16 28.87 10.15
N VAL A 47 -34.85 28.48 11.21
CA VAL A 47 -34.41 27.40 12.11
C VAL A 47 -35.13 26.10 11.85
N ASP A 48 -35.88 25.97 10.74
CA ASP A 48 -36.50 24.70 10.33
C ASP A 48 -35.45 23.69 9.80
N ALA A 49 -35.86 22.43 9.63
CA ALA A 49 -34.89 21.33 9.48
C ALA A 49 -34.19 21.39 8.12
N ASP A 50 -34.92 21.85 7.11
CA ASP A 50 -34.42 21.97 5.75
C ASP A 50 -33.55 23.23 5.62
N ALA A 51 -33.93 24.33 6.27
CA ALA A 51 -33.10 25.53 6.32
C ALA A 51 -31.74 25.29 7.00
N LEU A 52 -31.71 24.62 8.15
CA LEU A 52 -30.45 24.28 8.83
C LEU A 52 -29.62 23.26 8.03
N ALA A 53 -30.27 22.33 7.34
CA ALA A 53 -29.62 21.39 6.43
C ALA A 53 -28.96 22.10 5.24
N GLN A 54 -29.67 23.04 4.62
CA GLN A 54 -29.17 23.82 3.50
C GLN A 54 -28.00 24.71 3.92
N LEU A 55 -28.07 25.34 5.10
CA LEU A 55 -26.95 26.12 5.62
C LEU A 55 -25.74 25.24 5.94
N THR A 56 -25.94 24.06 6.56
CA THR A 56 -24.86 23.09 6.82
C THR A 56 -24.16 22.66 5.54
N THR A 57 -24.93 22.26 4.51
CA THR A 57 -24.36 21.82 3.23
C THR A 57 -23.64 22.95 2.50
N THR A 58 -24.11 24.18 2.63
CA THR A 58 -23.43 25.37 2.08
C THR A 58 -22.12 25.65 2.79
N LEU A 59 -22.07 25.52 4.12
CA LEU A 59 -20.82 25.66 4.89
C LEU A 59 -19.80 24.59 4.50
N VAL A 60 -20.24 23.34 4.31
CA VAL A 60 -19.39 22.26 3.77
C VAL A 60 -18.84 22.63 2.39
N ALA A 61 -19.70 23.07 1.46
CA ALA A 61 -19.28 23.43 0.10
C ALA A 61 -18.24 24.57 0.08
N ARG A 62 -18.29 25.45 1.09
CA ARG A 62 -17.32 26.55 1.29
C ARG A 62 -16.11 26.16 2.13
N GLN A 63 -15.92 24.87 2.42
CA GLN A 63 -14.84 24.33 3.25
C GLN A 63 -14.79 24.92 4.67
N ARG A 64 -15.89 25.49 5.15
CA ARG A 64 -16.05 25.93 6.55
C ARG A 64 -16.49 24.75 7.41
N THR A 65 -15.66 23.71 7.44
CA THR A 65 -16.03 22.41 7.98
C THR A 65 -16.29 22.44 9.49
N ALA A 66 -15.52 23.22 10.25
CA ALA A 66 -15.73 23.39 11.69
C ALA A 66 -17.09 24.04 12.00
N ASP A 67 -17.45 25.06 11.23
CA ASP A 67 -18.73 25.76 11.33
C ASP A 67 -19.91 24.87 10.93
N ALA A 68 -19.77 24.11 9.84
CA ALA A 68 -20.77 23.15 9.40
C ALA A 68 -21.03 22.10 10.46
N LEU A 69 -19.97 21.58 11.09
CA LEU A 69 -20.06 20.59 12.15
C LEU A 69 -20.79 21.14 13.38
N ALA A 70 -20.39 22.32 13.88
CA ALA A 70 -21.04 22.94 15.02
C ALA A 70 -22.54 23.21 14.76
N LEU A 71 -22.89 23.67 13.56
CA LEU A 71 -24.28 23.90 13.18
C LEU A 71 -25.08 22.60 13.11
N ALA A 72 -24.53 21.57 12.47
CA ALA A 72 -25.20 20.30 12.28
C ALA A 72 -25.42 19.57 13.62
N GLU A 73 -24.45 19.62 14.52
CA GLU A 73 -24.56 19.10 15.89
C GLU A 73 -25.68 19.81 16.66
N CYS A 74 -25.69 21.15 16.64
CA CYS A 74 -26.76 21.93 17.27
C CYS A 74 -28.12 21.58 16.67
N ALA A 75 -28.24 21.56 15.34
CA ALA A 75 -29.48 21.22 14.65
C ALA A 75 -30.03 19.85 15.06
N ALA A 76 -29.17 18.83 15.14
CA ALA A 76 -29.54 17.48 15.57
C ALA A 76 -30.01 17.41 17.02
N ARG A 77 -29.48 18.26 17.92
CA ARG A 77 -29.90 18.32 19.32
C ARG A 77 -31.20 19.11 19.52
N VAL A 78 -31.35 20.22 18.80
CA VAL A 78 -32.53 21.10 18.93
C VAL A 78 -33.76 20.45 18.29
N ARG A 79 -33.65 19.90 17.08
CA ARG A 79 -34.76 19.23 16.39
C ARG A 79 -34.29 17.88 15.81
N PRO A 80 -34.23 16.84 16.66
CA PRO A 80 -33.90 15.48 16.25
C PRO A 80 -34.78 14.99 15.10
N GLY A 81 -34.17 14.37 14.11
CA GLY A 81 -34.87 13.83 12.94
C GLY A 81 -33.91 13.32 11.88
N ALA A 82 -34.42 12.57 10.91
CA ALA A 82 -33.59 11.94 9.87
C ALA A 82 -32.70 12.95 9.13
N THR A 83 -33.25 14.11 8.72
CA THR A 83 -32.49 15.16 8.04
C THR A 83 -31.38 15.74 8.92
N ALA A 84 -31.68 16.07 10.18
CA ALA A 84 -30.69 16.67 11.08
C ALA A 84 -29.55 15.68 11.40
N TYR A 85 -29.88 14.42 11.69
CA TYR A 85 -28.90 13.38 11.95
C TYR A 85 -28.03 13.03 10.73
N PHE A 86 -28.63 12.98 9.53
CA PHE A 86 -27.86 12.78 8.30
C PHE A 86 -26.85 13.90 8.08
N ASN A 87 -27.26 15.16 8.26
CA ASN A 87 -26.36 16.30 8.06
C ASN A 87 -25.28 16.38 9.15
N HIS A 88 -25.57 15.94 10.37
CA HIS A 88 -24.55 15.81 11.41
C HIS A 88 -23.51 14.75 11.03
N GLY A 89 -23.95 13.56 10.60
CA GLY A 89 -23.05 12.54 10.08
C GLY A 89 -22.24 13.03 8.87
N TYR A 90 -22.87 13.77 7.96
CA TYR A 90 -22.22 14.33 6.77
C TYR A 90 -21.16 15.39 7.13
N ALA A 91 -21.47 16.31 8.05
CA ALA A 91 -20.49 17.30 8.51
C ALA A 91 -19.30 16.62 9.21
N LEU A 92 -19.54 15.58 10.02
CA LEU A 92 -18.48 14.76 10.62
C LEU A 92 -17.61 14.06 9.56
N GLN A 93 -18.23 13.48 8.53
CA GLN A 93 -17.53 12.85 7.42
C GLN A 93 -16.65 13.84 6.64
N MET A 94 -17.15 15.06 6.40
CA MET A 94 -16.38 16.13 5.74
C MET A 94 -15.27 16.70 6.63
N ALA A 95 -15.37 16.51 7.94
CA ALA A 95 -14.34 16.82 8.94
C ALA A 95 -13.34 15.67 9.15
N ASP A 96 -13.35 14.62 8.32
CA ASP A 96 -12.51 13.42 8.45
C ASP A 96 -12.74 12.64 9.77
N ARG A 97 -13.87 12.90 10.45
CA ARG A 97 -14.28 12.24 11.70
C ARG A 97 -15.21 11.05 11.40
N HIS A 98 -14.72 10.10 10.61
CA HIS A 98 -15.53 8.99 10.10
C HIS A 98 -16.13 8.09 11.18
N ALA A 99 -15.39 7.78 12.25
CA ALA A 99 -15.90 6.96 13.35
C ALA A 99 -17.09 7.63 14.06
N ASP A 100 -17.01 8.95 14.26
CA ASP A 100 -18.07 9.72 14.91
C ASP A 100 -19.31 9.86 14.01
N ALA A 101 -19.13 9.86 12.68
CA ALA A 101 -20.23 9.97 11.71
C ALA A 101 -21.18 8.77 11.74
N VAL A 102 -20.73 7.59 12.20
CA VAL A 102 -21.51 6.35 12.22
C VAL A 102 -22.78 6.47 13.07
N ALA A 103 -22.68 7.03 14.28
CA ALA A 103 -23.83 7.08 15.20
C ALA A 103 -24.96 7.99 14.69
N PRO A 104 -24.70 9.24 14.22
CA PRO A 104 -25.73 10.06 13.59
C PRO A 104 -26.31 9.41 12.33
N TYR A 105 -25.50 8.75 11.49
CA TYR A 105 -26.05 8.06 10.32
C TYR A 105 -26.96 6.89 10.70
N ARG A 106 -26.62 6.09 11.71
CA ARG A 106 -27.51 5.03 12.22
C ARG A 106 -28.81 5.62 12.79
N ALA A 107 -28.74 6.74 13.50
CA ALA A 107 -29.93 7.44 14.01
C ALA A 107 -30.82 7.95 12.86
N ALA A 108 -30.22 8.47 11.78
CA ALA A 108 -30.97 8.85 10.59
C ALA A 108 -31.63 7.64 9.92
N LEU A 109 -30.89 6.53 9.80
CA LEU A 109 -31.36 5.31 9.12
C LEU A 109 -32.52 4.65 9.86
N ALA A 110 -32.53 4.72 11.19
CA ALA A 110 -33.60 4.21 12.04
C ALA A 110 -34.94 4.99 11.87
N ILE A 111 -34.87 6.25 11.44
CA ILE A 111 -36.06 7.11 11.24
C ILE A 111 -36.52 7.03 9.78
N ASP A 112 -35.59 7.16 8.84
CA ASP A 112 -35.87 7.13 7.41
C ASP A 112 -34.80 6.33 6.66
N ALA A 113 -35.10 5.05 6.47
CA ALA A 113 -34.26 4.16 5.69
C ALA A 113 -34.33 4.46 4.17
N GLY A 114 -35.31 5.23 3.69
CA GLY A 114 -35.45 5.60 2.29
C GLY A 114 -34.58 6.79 1.88
N ARG A 115 -33.91 7.44 2.83
CA ARG A 115 -33.15 8.66 2.57
C ARG A 115 -32.05 8.42 1.51
N PRO A 116 -32.03 9.22 0.41
CA PRO A 116 -31.00 9.13 -0.61
C PRO A 116 -29.59 9.30 -0.04
N SER A 117 -28.61 8.59 -0.59
CA SER A 117 -27.19 8.62 -0.20
C SER A 117 -26.86 8.19 1.24
N LEU A 118 -27.84 8.03 2.15
CA LEU A 118 -27.57 7.73 3.56
C LEU A 118 -26.86 6.39 3.76
N ARG A 119 -27.35 5.32 3.12
CA ARG A 119 -26.70 4.00 3.19
C ARG A 119 -25.28 4.03 2.65
N ASN A 120 -25.09 4.72 1.51
CA ASN A 120 -23.79 4.88 0.88
C ASN A 120 -22.81 5.64 1.80
N ASN A 121 -23.25 6.74 2.41
CA ASN A 121 -22.39 7.53 3.32
C ASN A 121 -22.07 6.77 4.61
N LEU A 122 -23.04 6.06 5.19
CA LEU A 122 -22.80 5.18 6.34
C LEU A 122 -21.80 4.07 6.01
N ALA A 123 -21.91 3.44 4.84
CA ALA A 123 -20.98 2.42 4.39
C ALA A 123 -19.55 2.97 4.26
N ILE A 124 -19.39 4.17 3.67
CA ILE A 124 -18.08 4.85 3.60
C ILE A 124 -17.53 5.14 5.00
N ALA A 125 -18.37 5.65 5.91
CA ALA A 125 -17.97 5.95 7.28
C ALA A 125 -17.48 4.69 8.01
N LEU A 126 -18.22 3.57 7.90
CA LEU A 126 -17.82 2.27 8.45
C LEU A 126 -16.48 1.81 7.88
N ARG A 127 -16.29 1.88 6.56
CA ARG A 127 -15.02 1.49 5.92
C ARG A 127 -13.83 2.26 6.46
N LEU A 128 -13.96 3.59 6.51
CA LEU A 128 -12.86 4.49 6.90
C LEU A 128 -12.61 4.48 8.42
N SER A 129 -13.57 4.03 9.22
CA SER A 129 -13.41 3.85 10.67
C SER A 129 -13.03 2.42 11.09
N GLY A 130 -12.81 1.51 10.15
CA GLY A 130 -12.51 0.09 10.46
C GLY A 130 -13.70 -0.68 11.05
N GLY A 131 -14.93 -0.31 10.68
CA GLY A 131 -16.17 -0.97 11.08
C GLY A 131 -16.40 -2.33 10.41
N ASP A 132 -17.57 -2.92 10.66
CA ASP A 132 -17.95 -4.25 10.15
C ASP A 132 -18.11 -4.24 8.62
N ARG A 133 -17.32 -5.07 7.94
CA ARG A 133 -17.32 -5.20 6.48
C ARG A 133 -18.59 -5.85 5.93
N ALA A 134 -19.21 -6.76 6.69
CA ALA A 134 -20.49 -7.34 6.29
C ALA A 134 -21.62 -6.30 6.37
N GLU A 135 -21.60 -5.42 7.38
CA GLU A 135 -22.53 -4.29 7.47
C GLU A 135 -22.33 -3.30 6.30
N GLU A 136 -21.08 -2.94 5.97
CA GLU A 136 -20.76 -2.11 4.81
C GLU A 136 -21.40 -2.66 3.52
N ILE A 137 -21.18 -3.95 3.23
CA ILE A 137 -21.70 -4.61 2.02
C ILE A 137 -23.23 -4.65 2.05
N ALA A 138 -23.85 -5.02 3.17
CA ALA A 138 -25.31 -5.08 3.28
C ALA A 138 -25.98 -3.71 3.05
N LEU A 139 -25.37 -2.64 3.54
CA LEU A 139 -25.83 -1.26 3.30
C LEU A 139 -25.74 -0.90 1.81
N LEU A 140 -24.64 -1.25 1.15
CA LEU A 140 -24.42 -0.94 -0.27
C LEU A 140 -25.31 -1.80 -1.18
N ASP A 141 -25.51 -3.08 -0.87
CA ASP A 141 -26.47 -3.96 -1.56
C ASP A 141 -27.90 -3.40 -1.47
N ALA A 142 -28.30 -2.93 -0.28
CA ALA A 142 -29.59 -2.28 -0.10
C ALA A 142 -29.69 -0.93 -0.84
N ALA A 143 -28.57 -0.19 -0.96
CA ALA A 143 -28.53 1.06 -1.71
C ALA A 143 -28.75 0.83 -3.21
N VAL A 144 -28.00 -0.09 -3.83
CA VAL A 144 -28.13 -0.39 -5.26
C VAL A 144 -29.44 -1.11 -5.62
N LYS A 145 -30.07 -1.80 -4.65
CA LYS A 145 -31.41 -2.35 -4.82
C LYS A 145 -32.49 -1.27 -4.81
N HIS A 146 -32.33 -0.26 -3.96
CA HIS A 146 -33.25 0.87 -3.87
C HIS A 146 -33.14 1.78 -5.09
N ASP A 147 -31.92 2.11 -5.49
CA ASP A 147 -31.63 2.85 -6.72
C ASP A 147 -30.59 2.11 -7.58
N PRO A 148 -31.05 1.30 -8.56
CA PRO A 148 -30.16 0.58 -9.47
C PRO A 148 -29.36 1.45 -10.44
N GLN A 149 -29.60 2.76 -10.45
CA GLN A 149 -28.89 3.75 -11.28
C GLN A 149 -27.87 4.57 -10.48
N ASP A 150 -27.75 4.37 -9.17
CA ASP A 150 -26.76 5.04 -8.33
C ASP A 150 -25.34 4.50 -8.61
N VAL A 151 -24.65 5.19 -9.53
CA VAL A 151 -23.27 4.87 -9.93
C VAL A 151 -22.31 4.87 -8.75
N GLN A 152 -22.50 5.78 -7.78
CA GLN A 152 -21.60 5.91 -6.64
C GLN A 152 -21.77 4.75 -5.66
N ALA A 153 -23.01 4.28 -5.44
CA ALA A 153 -23.27 3.08 -4.65
C ALA A 153 -22.66 1.83 -5.30
N TRP A 154 -22.76 1.68 -6.62
CA TRP A 154 -22.11 0.58 -7.34
C TRP A 154 -20.58 0.63 -7.25
N ILE A 155 -19.97 1.82 -7.38
CA ILE A 155 -18.52 2.01 -7.19
C ILE A 155 -18.11 1.55 -5.79
N ASN A 156 -18.80 2.02 -4.75
CA ASN A 156 -18.47 1.67 -3.37
C ASN A 156 -18.69 0.18 -3.09
N LEU A 157 -19.70 -0.46 -3.71
CA LEU A 157 -19.95 -1.89 -3.58
C LEU A 157 -18.83 -2.73 -4.20
N VAL A 158 -18.28 -2.34 -5.36
CA VAL A 158 -17.09 -2.99 -5.94
C VAL A 158 -15.92 -2.93 -4.96
N VAL A 159 -15.65 -1.75 -4.39
CA VAL A 159 -14.55 -1.56 -3.42
C VAL A 159 -14.75 -2.44 -2.18
N ALA A 160 -15.97 -2.46 -1.62
CA ALA A 160 -16.28 -3.25 -0.43
C ALA A 160 -16.12 -4.77 -0.68
N ARG A 161 -16.60 -5.27 -1.83
CA ARG A 161 -16.50 -6.69 -2.20
C ARG A 161 -15.06 -7.13 -2.50
N ILE A 162 -14.26 -6.29 -3.15
CA ILE A 162 -12.81 -6.51 -3.29
C ILE A 162 -12.15 -6.63 -1.92
N ALA A 163 -12.44 -5.71 -1.00
CA ALA A 163 -11.88 -5.71 0.34
C ALA A 163 -12.36 -6.91 1.20
N ALA A 164 -13.50 -7.51 0.86
CA ALA A 164 -14.02 -8.72 1.49
C ALA A 164 -13.57 -10.02 0.81
N HIS A 165 -12.82 -9.93 -0.30
CA HIS A 165 -12.44 -11.08 -1.15
C HIS A 165 -13.62 -11.82 -1.76
N ASP A 166 -14.79 -11.17 -1.84
CA ASP A 166 -15.92 -11.62 -2.64
C ASP A 166 -15.68 -11.26 -4.11
N LEU A 167 -14.84 -12.04 -4.78
CA LEU A 167 -14.41 -11.76 -6.13
C LEU A 167 -15.55 -11.91 -7.14
N ASP A 168 -16.39 -12.94 -6.99
CA ASP A 168 -17.54 -13.16 -7.86
C ASP A 168 -18.55 -12.00 -7.75
N GLY A 169 -18.83 -11.57 -6.52
CA GLY A 169 -19.67 -10.41 -6.29
C GLY A 169 -19.05 -9.11 -6.82
N ALA A 170 -17.74 -8.91 -6.67
CA ALA A 170 -17.05 -7.75 -7.21
C ALA A 170 -17.12 -7.72 -8.75
N LEU A 171 -16.95 -8.85 -9.41
CA LEU A 171 -17.05 -8.98 -10.87
C LEU A 171 -18.48 -8.73 -11.38
N ALA A 172 -19.50 -9.22 -10.67
CA ALA A 172 -20.89 -8.93 -11.00
C ALA A 172 -21.20 -7.42 -10.90
N CYS A 173 -20.74 -6.76 -9.84
CA CYS A 173 -20.86 -5.31 -9.69
C CYS A 173 -20.08 -4.55 -10.77
N ALA A 174 -18.86 -4.99 -11.09
CA ALA A 174 -18.02 -4.38 -12.11
C ALA A 174 -18.65 -4.48 -13.50
N ALA A 175 -19.26 -5.62 -13.86
CA ALA A 175 -20.00 -5.77 -15.11
C ALA A 175 -21.17 -4.78 -15.18
N ARG A 176 -21.97 -4.69 -14.11
CA ARG A 176 -23.08 -3.74 -14.03
C ARG A 176 -22.60 -2.29 -14.15
N LEU A 177 -21.49 -1.95 -13.50
CA LEU A 177 -20.91 -0.61 -13.51
C LEU A 177 -20.33 -0.23 -14.88
N ALA A 178 -19.75 -1.19 -15.59
CA ALA A 178 -19.28 -1.01 -16.97
C ALA A 178 -20.41 -0.66 -17.94
N ASP A 179 -21.57 -1.33 -17.79
CA ASP A 179 -22.76 -1.05 -18.62
C ASP A 179 -23.44 0.27 -18.22
N LEU A 180 -23.55 0.53 -16.92
CA LEU A 180 -24.27 1.68 -16.39
C LEU A 180 -23.56 3.02 -16.66
N ALA A 181 -22.23 3.05 -16.54
CA ALA A 181 -21.46 4.29 -16.56
C ALA A 181 -20.14 4.20 -17.36
N PRO A 182 -20.16 3.80 -18.65
CA PRO A 182 -18.94 3.66 -19.47
C PRO A 182 -18.19 4.98 -19.72
N GLY A 183 -18.83 6.12 -19.46
CA GLY A 183 -18.24 7.46 -19.53
C GLY A 183 -17.73 8.01 -18.20
N ASN A 184 -17.82 7.26 -17.10
CA ASN A 184 -17.37 7.72 -15.78
C ASN A 184 -15.96 7.17 -15.47
N ALA A 185 -14.97 8.05 -15.32
CA ALA A 185 -13.58 7.66 -15.11
C ALA A 185 -13.37 6.83 -13.83
N LEU A 186 -14.00 7.25 -12.72
CA LEU A 186 -13.92 6.55 -11.45
C LEU A 186 -14.56 5.16 -11.53
N ALA A 187 -15.68 5.03 -12.26
CA ALA A 187 -16.31 3.75 -12.53
C ALA A 187 -15.37 2.81 -13.28
N MET A 188 -14.79 3.27 -14.39
CA MET A 188 -13.85 2.46 -15.20
C MET A 188 -12.61 2.05 -14.40
N ASN A 189 -12.06 2.93 -13.56
CA ASN A 189 -10.94 2.56 -12.69
C ASN A 189 -11.33 1.45 -11.70
N ASN A 190 -12.50 1.53 -11.07
CA ASN A 190 -12.94 0.49 -10.12
C ASN A 190 -13.27 -0.84 -10.82
N VAL A 191 -13.81 -0.81 -12.04
CA VAL A 191 -13.93 -2.01 -12.89
C VAL A 191 -12.55 -2.60 -13.16
N ALA A 192 -11.56 -1.78 -13.52
CA ALA A 192 -10.19 -2.24 -13.74
C ALA A 192 -9.57 -2.90 -12.50
N MET A 193 -9.82 -2.34 -11.30
CA MET A 193 -9.33 -2.93 -10.05
C MET A 193 -9.99 -4.29 -9.76
N ALA A 194 -11.30 -4.44 -10.01
CA ALA A 194 -11.97 -5.74 -9.89
C ALA A 194 -11.38 -6.77 -10.87
N MET A 195 -11.11 -6.37 -12.12
CA MET A 195 -10.49 -7.24 -13.13
C MET A 195 -9.04 -7.62 -12.74
N LYS A 196 -8.27 -6.69 -12.18
CA LYS A 196 -6.92 -6.94 -11.64
C LYS A 196 -6.96 -7.97 -10.51
N GLU A 197 -7.86 -7.83 -9.55
CA GLU A 197 -7.99 -8.81 -8.46
C GLU A 197 -8.47 -10.18 -8.97
N ALA A 198 -9.24 -10.19 -10.06
CA ALA A 198 -9.62 -11.40 -10.78
C ALA A 198 -8.56 -11.97 -11.72
N GLN A 199 -7.37 -11.35 -11.80
CA GLN A 199 -6.31 -11.70 -12.75
C GLN A 199 -6.75 -11.68 -14.22
N ARG A 200 -7.80 -10.92 -14.55
CA ARG A 200 -8.25 -10.65 -15.92
C ARG A 200 -7.45 -9.47 -16.48
N TRP A 201 -6.16 -9.70 -16.70
CA TRP A 201 -5.18 -8.64 -16.96
C TRP A 201 -5.47 -7.80 -18.22
N ASP A 202 -5.96 -8.43 -19.30
CA ASP A 202 -6.37 -7.72 -20.51
C ASP A 202 -7.53 -6.76 -20.26
N ASP A 203 -8.54 -7.21 -19.53
CA ASP A 203 -9.67 -6.36 -19.16
C ASP A 203 -9.24 -5.27 -18.17
N ALA A 204 -8.39 -5.60 -17.20
CA ALA A 204 -7.86 -4.65 -16.23
C ALA A 204 -7.12 -3.49 -16.92
N GLU A 205 -6.22 -3.80 -17.86
CA GLU A 205 -5.49 -2.79 -18.61
C GLU A 205 -6.42 -1.96 -19.51
N ARG A 206 -7.37 -2.61 -20.20
CA ARG A 206 -8.35 -1.91 -21.05
C ARG A 206 -9.18 -0.89 -20.27
N TYR A 207 -9.72 -1.29 -19.11
CA TYR A 207 -10.53 -0.39 -18.29
C TYR A 207 -9.70 0.67 -17.56
N ALA A 208 -8.47 0.36 -17.15
CA ALA A 208 -7.57 1.35 -16.55
C ALA A 208 -7.12 2.41 -17.58
N ALA A 209 -6.84 1.98 -18.82
CA ALA A 209 -6.57 2.88 -19.93
C ALA A 209 -7.78 3.78 -20.21
N ARG A 210 -8.99 3.21 -20.24
CA ARG A 210 -10.22 3.99 -20.40
C ARG A 210 -10.43 5.02 -19.29
N ALA A 211 -10.12 4.67 -18.04
CA ALA A 211 -10.18 5.64 -16.93
C ALA A 211 -9.21 6.81 -17.14
N CYS A 212 -7.99 6.53 -17.61
CA CYS A 212 -7.00 7.56 -17.94
C CYS A 212 -7.43 8.41 -19.15
N GLU A 213 -8.07 7.85 -20.17
CA GLU A 213 -8.62 8.63 -21.29
C GLU A 213 -9.70 9.62 -20.83
N LEU A 214 -10.56 9.19 -19.91
CA LEU A 214 -11.67 10.00 -19.39
C LEU A 214 -11.20 11.08 -18.40
N ALA A 215 -10.08 10.85 -17.71
CA ALA A 215 -9.49 11.78 -16.74
C ALA A 215 -7.95 11.71 -16.80
N PRO A 216 -7.32 12.32 -17.81
CA PRO A 216 -5.88 12.19 -18.07
C PRO A 216 -5.00 12.77 -16.96
N ASP A 217 -5.49 13.76 -16.22
CA ASP A 217 -4.74 14.42 -15.16
C ASP A 217 -4.80 13.66 -13.82
N ASP A 218 -5.72 12.71 -13.66
CA ASP A 218 -5.90 11.95 -12.42
C ASP A 218 -4.67 11.05 -12.15
N ALA A 219 -3.92 11.39 -11.10
CA ALA A 219 -2.69 10.68 -10.75
C ALA A 219 -2.96 9.25 -10.26
N SER A 220 -4.11 8.99 -9.61
CA SER A 220 -4.47 7.66 -9.12
C SER A 220 -4.74 6.72 -10.29
N PHE A 221 -5.45 7.18 -11.32
CA PHE A 221 -5.73 6.34 -12.50
C PHE A 221 -4.45 6.04 -13.27
N ARG A 222 -3.59 7.04 -13.48
CA ARG A 222 -2.28 6.86 -14.12
C ARG A 222 -1.40 5.88 -13.35
N PHE A 223 -1.36 5.99 -12.02
CA PHE A 223 -0.60 5.06 -11.18
C PHE A 223 -1.16 3.64 -11.23
N ASN A 224 -2.49 3.46 -11.18
CA ASN A 224 -3.10 2.14 -11.25
C ASN A 224 -2.84 1.45 -12.60
N LEU A 225 -2.96 2.19 -13.71
CA LEU A 225 -2.59 1.69 -15.04
C LEU A 225 -1.12 1.31 -15.09
N ALA A 226 -0.24 2.14 -14.53
CA ALA A 226 1.19 1.87 -14.47
C ALA A 226 1.52 0.56 -13.75
N ILE A 227 0.87 0.30 -12.60
CA ILE A 227 1.08 -0.94 -11.85
C ILE A 227 0.63 -2.16 -12.66
N ILE A 228 -0.49 -2.06 -13.39
CA ILE A 228 -0.95 -3.12 -14.30
C ILE A 228 0.08 -3.34 -15.43
N GLN A 229 0.61 -2.27 -16.03
CA GLN A 229 1.61 -2.37 -17.09
C GLN A 229 2.94 -2.96 -16.58
N LEU A 230 3.39 -2.56 -15.40
CA LEU A 230 4.63 -3.05 -14.77
C LEU A 230 4.54 -4.55 -14.46
N VAL A 231 3.44 -5.02 -13.87
CA VAL A 231 3.29 -6.46 -13.54
C VAL A 231 3.20 -7.32 -14.80
N ARG A 232 2.69 -6.76 -15.90
CA ARG A 232 2.66 -7.41 -17.21
C ARG A 232 3.99 -7.33 -17.97
N GLY A 233 5.01 -6.67 -17.42
CA GLY A 233 6.32 -6.50 -18.07
C GLY A 233 6.37 -5.41 -19.14
N ASN A 234 5.33 -4.59 -19.29
CA ASN A 234 5.36 -3.39 -20.11
C ASN A 234 6.05 -2.24 -19.35
N TYR A 235 7.35 -2.42 -19.10
CA TYR A 235 8.16 -1.48 -18.32
C TYR A 235 8.25 -0.09 -18.97
N ALA A 236 8.33 -0.02 -20.31
CA ALA A 236 8.40 1.25 -21.02
C ALA A 236 7.19 2.15 -20.74
N ALA A 237 5.97 1.62 -20.78
CA ALA A 237 4.77 2.40 -20.41
C ALA A 237 4.64 2.55 -18.90
N GLY A 238 4.85 1.45 -18.16
CA GLY A 238 4.66 1.39 -16.71
C GLY A 238 5.52 2.40 -15.95
N TRP A 239 6.79 2.58 -16.31
CA TRP A 239 7.67 3.53 -15.63
C TRP A 239 7.21 4.98 -15.75
N ARG A 240 6.64 5.36 -16.89
CA ARG A 240 6.14 6.73 -17.11
C ARG A 240 4.94 7.02 -16.21
N GLY A 241 3.98 6.09 -16.13
CA GLY A 241 2.82 6.25 -15.26
C GLY A 241 3.15 6.11 -13.77
N HIS A 242 4.18 5.34 -13.42
CA HIS A 242 4.62 5.13 -12.02
C HIS A 242 5.12 6.43 -11.36
N GLU A 243 5.50 7.44 -12.15
CA GLU A 243 5.85 8.77 -11.66
C GLU A 243 4.69 9.48 -10.98
N ALA A 244 3.45 9.12 -11.31
CA ALA A 244 2.24 9.61 -10.65
C ALA A 244 2.06 9.09 -9.21
N ARG A 245 2.90 8.15 -8.73
CA ARG A 245 2.76 7.51 -7.41
C ARG A 245 2.64 8.48 -6.24
N TRP A 246 3.31 9.63 -6.30
CA TRP A 246 3.35 10.58 -5.19
C TRP A 246 1.99 11.19 -4.89
N ASP A 247 1.13 11.33 -5.90
CA ASP A 247 -0.23 11.84 -5.75
C ASP A 247 -1.28 10.73 -5.94
N GLY A 248 -0.92 9.69 -6.69
CA GLY A 248 -1.81 8.62 -7.10
C GLY A 248 -1.91 7.45 -6.12
N ALA A 249 -0.84 7.12 -5.40
CA ALA A 249 -0.83 6.03 -4.43
C ALA A 249 -1.27 6.52 -3.05
N GLY A 250 -2.30 5.89 -2.47
CA GLY A 250 -2.81 6.28 -1.15
C GLY A 250 -1.75 6.25 -0.03
N GLU A 251 -0.78 5.34 -0.11
CA GLU A 251 0.30 5.21 0.88
C GLU A 251 1.38 6.31 0.79
N LEU A 252 1.48 7.00 -0.35
CA LEU A 252 2.52 8.00 -0.64
C LEU A 252 1.96 9.42 -0.76
N ARG A 253 0.64 9.57 -0.96
CA ARG A 253 -0.04 10.86 -1.09
C ARG A 253 0.32 11.80 0.06
N GLY A 254 0.86 12.96 -0.28
CA GLY A 254 1.27 13.98 0.68
C GLY A 254 2.49 13.62 1.53
N ARG A 255 3.19 12.52 1.23
CA ARG A 255 4.37 12.03 1.97
C ARG A 255 5.69 12.23 1.23
N ARG A 256 5.68 12.90 0.07
CA ARG A 256 6.91 13.28 -0.62
C ARG A 256 7.68 14.28 0.26
N PRO A 257 8.97 14.04 0.56
CA PRO A 257 9.78 14.99 1.31
C PRO A 257 9.88 16.34 0.57
N ALA A 258 9.75 17.43 1.33
CA ALA A 258 10.02 18.77 0.82
C ALA A 258 11.54 19.03 0.83
N LEU A 259 12.18 18.86 -0.33
CA LEU A 259 13.61 19.07 -0.50
C LEU A 259 13.91 20.48 -1.04
N PRO A 260 15.01 21.13 -0.63
CA PRO A 260 15.33 22.51 -1.01
C PRO A 260 15.76 22.71 -2.48
N GLY A 261 16.01 21.63 -3.23
CA GLY A 261 16.41 21.69 -4.65
C GLY A 261 15.35 21.16 -5.61
N PRO A 262 15.37 21.60 -6.89
CA PRO A 262 14.46 21.11 -7.92
C PRO A 262 14.70 19.64 -8.24
N ARG A 263 13.66 18.98 -8.73
CA ARG A 263 13.75 17.62 -9.26
C ARG A 263 14.56 17.61 -10.55
N TRP A 264 15.51 16.68 -10.66
CA TRP A 264 16.23 16.43 -11.90
C TRP A 264 15.31 15.77 -12.94
N GLN A 265 15.24 16.37 -14.13
CA GLN A 265 14.46 15.93 -15.29
C GLN A 265 15.36 15.68 -16.51
N GLY A 266 16.68 15.67 -16.33
CA GLY A 266 17.67 15.48 -17.40
C GLY A 266 18.45 16.75 -17.74
N GLU A 267 18.43 17.76 -16.87
CA GLU A 267 19.29 18.94 -16.97
C GLU A 267 20.78 18.56 -16.98
N PRO A 268 21.65 19.36 -17.63
CA PRO A 268 23.09 19.12 -17.63
C PRO A 268 23.69 19.10 -16.23
N LEU A 269 24.57 18.13 -15.97
CA LEU A 269 25.16 17.93 -14.64
C LEU A 269 26.57 18.52 -14.46
N ALA A 270 27.14 19.19 -15.46
CA ALA A 270 28.49 19.74 -15.39
C ALA A 270 28.66 20.73 -14.22
N GLY A 271 29.53 20.40 -13.26
CA GLY A 271 29.75 21.19 -12.05
C GLY A 271 28.59 21.18 -11.05
N LYS A 272 27.60 20.30 -11.24
CA LYS A 272 26.39 20.18 -10.41
C LYS A 272 26.44 18.95 -9.53
N THR A 273 25.75 19.02 -8.39
CA THR A 273 25.57 17.87 -7.49
C THR A 273 24.13 17.36 -7.58
N LEU A 274 23.96 16.09 -7.95
CA LEU A 274 22.67 15.38 -7.94
C LEU A 274 22.54 14.59 -6.64
N LEU A 275 21.45 14.79 -5.90
CA LEU A 275 21.07 13.97 -4.74
C LEU A 275 20.12 12.86 -5.17
N VAL A 276 20.52 11.61 -4.95
CA VAL A 276 19.61 10.46 -4.95
C VAL A 276 19.20 10.16 -3.52
N TRP A 277 17.92 9.92 -3.28
CA TRP A 277 17.43 9.60 -1.94
C TRP A 277 16.52 8.37 -1.93
N GLY A 278 16.64 7.59 -0.85
CA GLY A 278 15.83 6.40 -0.60
C GLY A 278 14.37 6.76 -0.35
N GLU A 279 13.47 6.07 -1.03
CA GLU A 279 12.02 6.26 -0.90
C GLU A 279 11.32 4.94 -0.54
N GLN A 280 10.04 5.02 -0.18
CA GLN A 280 9.17 3.87 0.13
C GLN A 280 9.75 2.95 1.24
N GLY A 281 9.75 1.63 1.03
CA GLY A 281 10.17 0.64 2.00
C GLY A 281 11.61 0.15 1.80
N LEU A 282 12.09 -0.62 2.79
CA LEU A 282 13.44 -1.20 2.77
C LEU A 282 13.64 -2.19 1.61
N GLY A 283 12.59 -2.93 1.24
CA GLY A 283 12.62 -3.83 0.08
C GLY A 283 12.84 -3.09 -1.23
N ASP A 284 12.20 -1.93 -1.39
CA ASP A 284 12.35 -1.09 -2.58
C ASP A 284 13.78 -0.53 -2.66
N VAL A 285 14.32 -0.03 -1.55
CA VAL A 285 15.72 0.44 -1.53
C VAL A 285 16.70 -0.70 -1.87
N LEU A 286 16.51 -1.89 -1.30
CA LEU A 286 17.31 -3.08 -1.63
C LEU A 286 17.19 -3.47 -3.11
N GLN A 287 16.02 -3.28 -3.72
CA GLN A 287 15.83 -3.57 -5.13
C GLN A 287 16.49 -2.51 -6.03
N PHE A 288 16.19 -1.23 -5.80
CA PHE A 288 16.51 -0.16 -6.74
C PHE A 288 17.89 0.47 -6.54
N CYS A 289 18.58 0.22 -5.41
CA CYS A 289 19.96 0.69 -5.25
C CYS A 289 20.92 0.20 -6.35
N ARG A 290 20.56 -0.87 -7.08
CA ARG A 290 21.27 -1.36 -8.27
C ARG A 290 21.55 -0.27 -9.32
N TYR A 291 20.72 0.77 -9.37
CA TYR A 291 20.82 1.84 -10.36
C TYR A 291 21.72 3.00 -9.92
N VAL A 292 22.20 3.00 -8.68
CA VAL A 292 23.09 4.05 -8.16
C VAL A 292 24.42 4.06 -8.90
N ALA A 293 25.03 2.89 -9.14
CA ALA A 293 26.31 2.80 -9.86
C ALA A 293 26.21 3.28 -11.32
N PRO A 294 25.26 2.80 -12.14
CA PRO A 294 25.07 3.30 -13.51
C PRO A 294 24.74 4.79 -13.57
N LEU A 295 23.97 5.32 -12.60
CA LEU A 295 23.71 6.75 -12.52
C LEU A 295 24.98 7.53 -12.19
N ALA A 296 25.80 7.05 -11.25
CA ALA A 296 27.07 7.69 -10.92
C ALA A 296 27.98 7.80 -12.15
N GLU A 297 28.12 6.73 -12.92
CA GLU A 297 28.90 6.72 -14.16
C GLU A 297 28.40 7.77 -15.16
N ARG A 298 27.08 7.96 -15.27
CA ARG A 298 26.50 9.02 -16.10
C ARG A 298 26.83 10.41 -15.55
N VAL A 299 26.59 10.63 -14.26
CA VAL A 299 26.81 11.91 -13.57
C VAL A 299 28.27 12.35 -13.70
N HIS A 300 29.22 11.46 -13.43
CA HIS A 300 30.66 11.74 -13.55
C HIS A 300 31.09 12.01 -14.97
N ARG A 301 30.54 11.29 -15.96
CA ARG A 301 30.82 11.53 -17.39
C ARG A 301 30.35 12.91 -17.84
N GLU A 302 29.25 13.41 -17.28
CA GLU A 302 28.74 14.75 -17.53
C GLU A 302 29.47 15.83 -16.70
N GLY A 303 30.46 15.46 -15.87
CA GLY A 303 31.24 16.38 -15.05
C GLY A 303 30.53 16.81 -13.76
N GLY A 304 29.52 16.07 -13.32
CA GLY A 304 28.80 16.30 -12.07
C GLY A 304 29.31 15.45 -10.91
N ARG A 305 28.64 15.59 -9.76
CA ARG A 305 28.86 14.82 -8.53
C ARG A 305 27.56 14.14 -8.09
N LEU A 306 27.66 12.94 -7.56
CA LEU A 306 26.51 12.19 -7.04
C LEU A 306 26.57 12.09 -5.52
N ALA A 307 25.54 12.62 -4.85
CA ALA A 307 25.26 12.37 -3.45
C ALA A 307 24.17 11.31 -3.34
N TRP A 308 24.31 10.37 -2.41
CA TRP A 308 23.29 9.35 -2.15
C TRP A 308 22.96 9.28 -0.66
N ASN A 309 21.67 9.46 -0.34
CA ASN A 309 21.15 9.27 1.02
C ASN A 309 20.19 8.08 1.06
N THR A 310 20.35 7.19 2.04
CA THR A 310 19.50 5.99 2.21
C THR A 310 18.95 5.87 3.62
N PHE A 311 18.18 4.82 3.93
CA PHE A 311 17.69 4.58 5.28
C PHE A 311 18.79 3.96 6.18
N PRO A 312 18.85 4.33 7.48
CA PRO A 312 19.92 3.86 8.38
C PRO A 312 19.94 2.33 8.53
N GLN A 313 18.79 1.66 8.45
CA GLN A 313 18.66 0.21 8.59
C GLN A 313 19.42 -0.58 7.50
N VAL A 314 19.67 0.04 6.34
CA VAL A 314 20.47 -0.54 5.24
C VAL A 314 21.80 0.19 5.03
N GLY A 315 22.11 1.21 5.85
CA GLY A 315 23.22 2.15 5.64
C GLY A 315 24.58 1.46 5.45
N THR A 316 24.99 0.61 6.41
CA THR A 316 26.30 -0.07 6.35
C THR A 316 26.43 -0.98 5.13
N LEU A 317 25.37 -1.75 4.82
CA LEU A 317 25.32 -2.62 3.65
C LEU A 317 25.44 -1.82 2.34
N MET A 318 24.73 -0.70 2.26
CA MET A 318 24.74 0.19 1.09
C MET A 318 26.09 0.88 0.92
N GLN A 319 26.66 1.42 1.99
CA GLN A 319 27.97 2.07 1.97
C GLN A 319 29.06 1.11 1.48
N ARG A 320 29.08 -0.13 2.00
CA ARG A 320 30.07 -1.12 1.58
C ARG A 320 29.89 -1.55 0.13
N SER A 321 28.64 -1.70 -0.32
CA SER A 321 28.36 -2.24 -1.65
C SER A 321 28.51 -1.22 -2.76
N LEU A 322 28.10 0.02 -2.50
CA LEU A 322 27.89 1.05 -3.52
C LEU A 322 28.52 2.40 -3.17
N GLY A 323 29.02 2.60 -1.95
CA GLY A 323 29.59 3.87 -1.50
C GLY A 323 30.80 4.34 -2.29
N ALA A 324 31.58 3.42 -2.88
CA ALA A 324 32.72 3.76 -3.74
C ALA A 324 32.32 4.39 -5.08
N HIS A 325 31.06 4.27 -5.49
CA HIS A 325 30.55 4.87 -6.73
C HIS A 325 30.07 6.31 -6.55
N VAL A 326 29.86 6.78 -5.32
CA VAL A 326 29.26 8.11 -5.05
C VAL A 326 30.27 9.05 -4.42
N ASP A 327 30.09 10.36 -4.62
CA ASP A 327 30.96 11.39 -4.05
C ASP A 327 30.65 11.67 -2.58
N VAL A 328 29.38 11.52 -2.19
CA VAL A 328 28.89 11.71 -0.81
C VAL A 328 27.87 10.62 -0.50
N PHE A 329 28.06 9.93 0.61
CA PHE A 329 27.13 8.92 1.10
C PHE A 329 26.55 9.34 2.46
N GLY A 330 25.23 9.23 2.61
CA GLY A 330 24.50 9.43 3.85
C GLY A 330 23.53 8.28 4.14
N ALA A 331 23.25 8.06 5.42
CA ALA A 331 22.22 7.11 5.84
C ALA A 331 21.41 7.70 7.01
N GLY A 332 20.12 7.97 6.77
CA GLY A 332 19.23 8.65 7.69
C GLY A 332 19.32 10.17 7.63
N GLY A 333 19.04 10.82 8.76
CA GLY A 333 18.99 12.28 8.88
C GLY A 333 17.72 12.91 8.32
N GLY A 334 17.38 14.10 8.83
CA GLY A 334 16.35 14.97 8.25
C GLY A 334 16.89 15.73 7.03
N VAL A 335 16.04 16.55 6.41
CA VAL A 335 16.41 17.40 5.26
C VAL A 335 17.63 18.28 5.58
N ASP A 336 17.74 18.78 6.81
CA ASP A 336 18.84 19.63 7.27
C ASP A 336 20.20 18.90 7.37
N ALA A 337 20.19 17.57 7.39
CA ALA A 337 21.39 16.74 7.45
C ALA A 337 21.90 16.30 6.06
N LEU A 338 21.16 16.64 5.00
CA LEU A 338 21.55 16.31 3.63
C LEU A 338 22.73 17.21 3.19
N PRO A 339 23.64 16.70 2.35
CA PRO A 339 24.67 17.54 1.74
C PRO A 339 24.04 18.61 0.86
N ALA A 340 24.81 19.65 0.51
CA ALA A 340 24.37 20.61 -0.51
C ALA A 340 24.23 19.91 -1.87
N PHE A 341 23.14 20.21 -2.59
CA PHE A 341 22.87 19.68 -3.93
C PHE A 341 22.18 20.72 -4.81
N ASP A 342 22.33 20.57 -6.14
CA ASP A 342 21.66 21.40 -7.14
C ASP A 342 20.34 20.80 -7.62
N TYR A 343 20.27 19.46 -7.69
CA TYR A 343 19.08 18.72 -8.11
C TYR A 343 18.85 17.50 -7.22
N GLU A 344 17.60 17.03 -7.14
CA GLU A 344 17.21 15.79 -6.45
C GLU A 344 16.52 14.79 -7.39
N VAL A 345 16.68 13.50 -7.11
CA VAL A 345 15.91 12.44 -7.77
C VAL A 345 15.56 11.31 -6.79
N PRO A 346 14.30 10.86 -6.74
CA PRO A 346 13.91 9.71 -5.93
C PRO A 346 14.39 8.40 -6.55
N LEU A 347 14.84 7.45 -5.72
CA LEU A 347 15.52 6.21 -6.15
C LEU A 347 14.72 5.36 -7.15
N ILE A 348 13.40 5.27 -7.03
CA ILE A 348 12.53 4.47 -7.91
C ILE A 348 12.16 5.25 -9.19
N GLY A 349 12.55 6.52 -9.30
CA GLY A 349 12.53 7.25 -10.57
C GLY A 349 13.67 6.87 -11.52
N LEU A 350 14.73 6.23 -11.01
CA LEU A 350 15.93 5.93 -11.80
C LEU A 350 15.72 4.99 -13.01
N PRO A 351 14.88 3.94 -12.94
CA PRO A 351 14.61 3.11 -14.12
C PRO A 351 14.11 3.92 -15.32
N LEU A 352 13.23 4.91 -15.09
CA LEU A 352 12.75 5.79 -16.14
C LEU A 352 13.87 6.68 -16.69
N MET A 353 14.65 7.30 -15.79
CA MET A 353 15.71 8.24 -16.17
C MET A 353 16.88 7.60 -16.91
N LEU A 354 17.13 6.31 -16.64
CA LEU A 354 18.16 5.51 -17.30
C LEU A 354 17.62 4.76 -18.53
N GLY A 355 16.31 4.82 -18.81
CA GLY A 355 15.69 4.12 -19.93
C GLY A 355 15.74 2.60 -19.80
N MET A 356 15.58 2.06 -18.58
CA MET A 356 15.72 0.63 -18.32
C MET A 356 14.54 -0.16 -18.89
N GLU A 357 14.86 -1.16 -19.72
CA GLU A 357 13.95 -2.13 -20.33
C GLU A 357 14.25 -3.56 -19.84
N ASN A 358 13.41 -4.53 -20.22
CA ASN A 358 13.44 -5.93 -19.74
C ASN A 358 14.85 -6.55 -19.74
N GLU A 359 15.59 -6.34 -20.81
CA GLU A 359 16.91 -6.92 -21.10
C GLU A 359 17.98 -6.44 -20.12
N THR A 360 17.72 -5.33 -19.42
CA THR A 360 18.68 -4.66 -18.55
C THR A 360 18.37 -4.78 -17.07
N LEU A 361 17.24 -5.40 -16.69
CA LEU A 361 16.77 -5.46 -15.30
C LEU A 361 17.67 -6.33 -14.40
N GLY A 362 18.24 -7.40 -14.95
CA GLY A 362 19.02 -8.41 -14.21
C GLY A 362 20.54 -8.30 -14.35
N SER A 363 21.06 -7.35 -15.14
CA SER A 363 22.48 -7.33 -15.56
C SER A 363 23.50 -7.06 -14.45
N SER A 364 23.04 -6.67 -13.25
CA SER A 364 23.89 -6.19 -12.16
C SER A 364 23.94 -7.11 -10.94
N VAL A 365 23.39 -8.33 -10.98
CA VAL A 365 23.42 -9.23 -9.81
C VAL A 365 24.74 -10.03 -9.74
N PRO A 366 25.46 -10.05 -8.60
CA PRO A 366 25.14 -9.38 -7.34
C PRO A 366 25.61 -7.92 -7.31
N TYR A 367 24.75 -7.04 -6.79
CA TYR A 367 25.06 -5.62 -6.57
C TYR A 367 25.14 -5.24 -5.09
N LEU A 368 24.79 -6.16 -4.18
CA LEU A 368 25.03 -6.02 -2.75
C LEU A 368 26.09 -7.02 -2.29
N ARG A 369 26.90 -6.62 -1.31
CA ARG A 369 27.91 -7.47 -0.70
C ARG A 369 27.80 -7.38 0.82
N ALA A 370 27.53 -8.54 1.45
CA ALA A 370 27.59 -8.69 2.90
C ALA A 370 29.00 -8.40 3.44
N ASP A 371 29.11 -8.12 4.74
CA ASP A 371 30.41 -8.06 5.40
C ASP A 371 31.14 -9.42 5.25
N PRO A 372 32.34 -9.45 4.64
CA PRO A 372 33.05 -10.70 4.39
C PRO A 372 33.48 -11.39 5.69
N HIS A 373 33.88 -10.64 6.72
CA HIS A 373 34.30 -11.20 8.01
C HIS A 373 33.11 -11.78 8.78
N ALA A 374 31.99 -11.06 8.83
CA ALA A 374 30.78 -11.56 9.48
C ALA A 374 30.23 -12.81 8.76
N ARG A 375 30.24 -12.79 7.42
CA ARG A 375 29.85 -13.95 6.61
C ARG A 375 30.74 -15.16 6.90
N ASP A 376 32.05 -14.96 6.93
CA ASP A 376 33.01 -16.04 7.16
C ASP A 376 32.91 -16.58 8.60
N ALA A 377 32.60 -15.72 9.57
CA ALA A 377 32.27 -16.13 10.94
C ALA A 377 31.02 -17.03 11.00
N TRP A 378 29.94 -16.67 10.28
CA TRP A 378 28.76 -17.53 10.15
C TRP A 378 29.08 -18.87 9.48
N ARG A 379 29.88 -18.86 8.41
CA ARG A 379 30.33 -20.10 7.74
C ARG A 379 31.12 -21.00 8.67
N ALA A 380 32.02 -20.42 9.49
CA ALA A 380 32.77 -21.17 10.49
C ALA A 380 31.85 -21.75 11.57
N ARG A 381 30.89 -20.97 12.08
CA ARG A 381 29.91 -21.41 13.09
C ARG A 381 29.04 -22.55 12.58
N LEU A 382 28.65 -22.53 11.31
CA LEU A 382 27.83 -23.57 10.68
C LEU A 382 28.64 -24.69 10.01
N ALA A 383 29.98 -24.71 10.17
CA ALA A 383 30.84 -25.64 9.43
C ALA A 383 30.62 -27.12 9.78
N ALA A 384 30.13 -27.41 10.98
CA ALA A 384 29.80 -28.76 11.42
C ALA A 384 28.51 -29.29 10.78
N GLU A 385 27.62 -28.42 10.31
CA GLU A 385 26.39 -28.82 9.64
C GLU A 385 26.68 -29.26 8.21
N ARG A 386 26.47 -30.55 7.94
CA ARG A 386 26.72 -31.16 6.62
C ARG A 386 25.48 -31.22 5.74
N ARG A 387 24.30 -31.01 6.31
CA ARG A 387 23.02 -30.92 5.59
C ARG A 387 22.92 -29.62 4.79
N LEU A 388 21.97 -29.60 3.87
CA LEU A 388 21.59 -28.41 3.11
C LEU A 388 21.03 -27.34 4.06
N LYS A 389 21.65 -26.17 4.13
CA LYS A 389 21.26 -25.07 5.03
C LYS A 389 20.22 -24.20 4.35
N VAL A 390 18.99 -24.21 4.85
CA VAL A 390 17.85 -23.51 4.25
C VAL A 390 17.32 -22.44 5.20
N GLY A 391 17.36 -21.19 4.78
CA GLY A 391 16.72 -20.08 5.49
C GLY A 391 15.25 -19.94 5.13
N LEU A 392 14.37 -19.74 6.12
CA LEU A 392 12.92 -19.63 5.92
C LEU A 392 12.37 -18.27 6.38
N VAL A 393 11.50 -17.68 5.55
CA VAL A 393 10.63 -16.54 5.88
C VAL A 393 9.22 -16.88 5.43
N TRP A 394 8.25 -16.85 6.35
CA TRP A 394 6.90 -17.36 6.08
C TRP A 394 5.81 -16.29 6.10
N THR A 395 6.13 -15.06 6.49
CA THR A 395 5.18 -13.95 6.55
C THR A 395 5.87 -12.60 6.33
N GLY A 396 5.14 -11.62 5.81
CA GLY A 396 5.55 -10.22 5.86
C GLY A 396 5.09 -9.53 7.15
N SER A 397 5.23 -8.20 7.19
CA SER A 397 4.70 -7.38 8.28
C SER A 397 3.19 -7.55 8.43
N ALA A 398 2.71 -7.74 9.66
CA ALA A 398 1.29 -7.94 9.97
C ALA A 398 0.42 -6.74 9.55
N GLY A 399 0.95 -5.52 9.60
CA GLY A 399 0.24 -4.30 9.18
C GLY A 399 0.22 -4.06 7.67
N HIS A 400 0.92 -4.88 6.89
CA HIS A 400 0.95 -4.71 5.44
C HIS A 400 -0.36 -5.22 4.80
N GLN A 401 -1.00 -4.37 4.01
CA GLN A 401 -2.34 -4.60 3.47
C GLN A 401 -2.50 -5.87 2.60
N ARG A 402 -1.43 -6.36 1.98
CA ARG A 402 -1.41 -7.65 1.24
C ARG A 402 -0.84 -8.84 2.00
N ASN A 403 -0.47 -8.68 3.28
CA ASN A 403 0.11 -9.79 4.04
C ASN A 403 -0.81 -11.02 4.15
N PRO A 404 -2.14 -10.88 4.33
CA PRO A 404 -3.04 -12.04 4.38
C PRO A 404 -3.00 -12.94 3.14
N PHE A 405 -2.68 -12.40 1.96
CA PHE A 405 -2.62 -13.12 0.67
C PHE A 405 -1.29 -13.82 0.44
N ARG A 406 -0.20 -13.23 0.93
CA ARG A 406 1.16 -13.74 0.70
C ARG A 406 1.73 -14.51 1.88
N ARG A 407 1.10 -14.49 3.07
CA ARG A 407 1.58 -15.26 4.24
C ARG A 407 1.34 -16.75 4.02
N VAL A 408 2.37 -17.54 4.24
CA VAL A 408 2.32 -19.02 4.15
C VAL A 408 2.13 -19.61 5.54
N GLY A 409 2.71 -19.01 6.58
CA GLY A 409 2.74 -19.58 7.93
C GLY A 409 3.77 -20.71 8.08
N LEU A 410 4.46 -20.76 9.22
CA LEU A 410 5.52 -21.73 9.47
C LEU A 410 4.97 -23.16 9.57
N GLU A 411 3.71 -23.32 9.98
CA GLU A 411 3.02 -24.60 10.09
C GLU A 411 2.98 -25.35 8.75
N ARG A 412 2.73 -24.63 7.64
CA ARG A 412 2.67 -25.25 6.31
C ARG A 412 4.05 -25.72 5.84
N TYR A 413 5.11 -24.99 6.16
CA TYR A 413 6.49 -25.43 5.93
C TYR A 413 6.83 -26.67 6.76
N ALA A 414 6.46 -26.67 8.05
CA ALA A 414 6.71 -27.81 8.95
C ALA A 414 6.03 -29.10 8.44
N ASP A 415 4.79 -29.01 7.98
CA ASP A 415 4.07 -30.15 7.43
C ASP A 415 4.64 -30.60 6.07
N ALA A 416 4.92 -29.67 5.16
CA ALA A 416 5.41 -29.99 3.82
C ALA A 416 6.81 -30.62 3.81
N PHE A 417 7.64 -30.28 4.80
CA PHE A 417 9.02 -30.75 4.92
C PHE A 417 9.19 -31.92 5.88
N ARG A 418 8.09 -32.41 6.47
CA ARG A 418 8.09 -33.62 7.29
C ARG A 418 8.69 -34.80 6.51
N GLY A 419 9.69 -35.45 7.10
CA GLY A 419 10.38 -36.59 6.50
C GLY A 419 11.35 -36.25 5.36
N ILE A 420 11.69 -34.97 5.15
CA ILE A 420 12.83 -34.60 4.31
C ILE A 420 14.08 -34.58 5.18
N ASP A 421 14.81 -35.70 5.18
CA ASP A 421 16.14 -35.77 5.78
C ASP A 421 17.16 -34.98 4.96
N GLY A 422 18.31 -34.65 5.56
CA GLY A 422 19.41 -33.98 4.82
C GLY A 422 19.27 -32.46 4.68
N VAL A 423 18.31 -31.83 5.36
CA VAL A 423 18.13 -30.37 5.42
C VAL A 423 18.25 -29.86 6.86
N ALA A 424 18.88 -28.71 7.05
CA ALA A 424 18.91 -27.95 8.28
C ALA A 424 18.21 -26.60 8.04
N PHE A 425 17.12 -26.36 8.77
CA PHE A 425 16.31 -25.15 8.60
C PHE A 425 16.74 -24.06 9.59
N TYR A 426 16.75 -22.83 9.11
CA TYR A 426 17.10 -21.63 9.87
C TYR A 426 16.02 -20.56 9.68
N SER A 427 15.59 -19.93 10.77
CA SER A 427 14.70 -18.78 10.70
C SER A 427 15.45 -17.57 10.15
N LEU A 428 14.82 -16.88 9.20
CA LEU A 428 15.18 -15.53 8.73
C LEU A 428 14.06 -14.52 9.03
N GLN A 429 13.09 -14.88 9.88
CA GLN A 429 11.92 -14.07 10.22
C GLN A 429 12.12 -13.37 11.58
N PRO A 430 12.39 -12.06 11.61
CA PRO A 430 12.57 -11.35 12.87
C PRO A 430 11.29 -11.36 13.71
N GLY A 431 11.44 -11.53 15.02
CA GLY A 431 10.34 -11.40 16.00
C GLY A 431 9.35 -12.56 16.03
N ALA A 432 9.64 -13.69 15.37
CA ALA A 432 8.72 -14.81 15.27
C ALA A 432 9.07 -16.00 16.20
N HIS A 433 9.60 -15.70 17.39
CA HIS A 433 10.00 -16.71 18.37
C HIS A 433 8.85 -17.66 18.79
N ALA A 434 7.62 -17.14 18.84
CA ALA A 434 6.44 -17.95 19.16
C ALA A 434 6.15 -19.00 18.07
N ASP A 435 6.21 -18.61 16.80
CA ASP A 435 6.02 -19.51 15.66
C ASP A 435 7.10 -20.61 15.66
N VAL A 436 8.36 -20.22 15.86
CA VAL A 436 9.51 -21.14 15.96
C VAL A 436 9.33 -22.13 17.12
N ALA A 437 8.92 -21.65 18.30
CA ALA A 437 8.70 -22.50 19.46
C ALA A 437 7.57 -23.50 19.21
N ALA A 438 6.47 -23.06 18.59
CA ALA A 438 5.34 -23.92 18.22
C ALA A 438 5.76 -24.99 17.20
N ALA A 439 6.53 -24.63 16.17
CA ALA A 439 7.03 -25.58 15.17
C ALA A 439 7.96 -26.63 15.79
N ARG A 440 8.87 -26.22 16.70
CA ARG A 440 9.74 -27.14 17.45
C ARG A 440 8.92 -28.10 18.32
N ALA A 441 7.91 -27.62 19.02
CA ALA A 441 7.00 -28.45 19.81
C ALA A 441 6.23 -29.46 18.94
N ALA A 442 5.94 -29.11 17.68
CA ALA A 442 5.34 -29.99 16.69
C ALA A 442 6.34 -30.95 15.99
N GLY A 443 7.62 -30.93 16.39
CA GLY A 443 8.66 -31.82 15.86
C GLY A 443 9.40 -31.31 14.63
N PHE A 444 9.21 -30.05 14.23
CA PHE A 444 9.95 -29.44 13.13
C PHE A 444 11.21 -28.74 13.65
N ALA A 445 12.37 -29.31 13.32
CA ALA A 445 13.67 -28.77 13.73
C ALA A 445 14.05 -27.56 12.88
N ILE A 446 14.00 -26.38 13.49
CA ILE A 446 14.43 -25.10 12.92
C ILE A 446 15.28 -24.35 13.95
N GLU A 447 16.41 -23.80 13.52
CA GLU A 447 17.27 -22.94 14.34
C GLU A 447 16.92 -21.46 14.18
N ASP A 448 16.99 -20.69 15.26
CA ASP A 448 16.63 -19.26 15.24
C ASP A 448 17.77 -18.43 15.84
N PHE A 449 18.48 -17.73 14.95
CA PHE A 449 19.52 -16.76 15.31
C PHE A 449 19.06 -15.31 15.05
N THR A 450 17.77 -15.07 14.79
CA THR A 450 17.28 -13.76 14.37
C THR A 450 17.47 -12.66 15.42
N ALA A 451 17.64 -13.01 16.70
CA ALA A 451 18.01 -12.08 17.75
C ALA A 451 19.41 -11.44 17.56
N GLU A 452 20.30 -12.11 16.81
CA GLU A 452 21.64 -11.61 16.47
C GLU A 452 21.62 -10.75 15.17
N LEU A 453 20.51 -10.73 14.43
CA LEU A 453 20.39 -10.07 13.12
C LEU A 453 19.80 -8.67 13.27
N THR A 454 20.59 -7.75 13.82
CA THR A 454 20.15 -6.39 14.18
C THR A 454 20.08 -5.42 13.00
N SER A 455 20.70 -5.77 11.87
CA SER A 455 20.74 -4.98 10.65
C SER A 455 20.53 -5.84 9.40
N PHE A 456 20.25 -5.18 8.27
CA PHE A 456 20.22 -5.87 6.98
C PHE A 456 21.60 -6.41 6.59
N ASP A 457 22.66 -5.85 7.16
CA ASP A 457 24.02 -6.33 6.94
C ASP A 457 24.28 -7.66 7.67
N ASP A 458 23.86 -7.77 8.93
CA ASP A 458 23.91 -9.02 9.69
C ASP A 458 23.10 -10.11 8.98
N THR A 459 21.90 -9.75 8.51
CA THR A 459 21.04 -10.65 7.72
C THR A 459 21.73 -11.07 6.43
N ALA A 460 22.40 -10.16 5.72
CA ALA A 460 23.14 -10.45 4.50
C ALA A 460 24.31 -11.41 4.74
N ALA A 461 25.05 -11.20 5.83
CA ALA A 461 26.16 -12.06 6.24
C ALA A 461 25.67 -13.47 6.58
N PHE A 462 24.54 -13.58 7.29
CA PHE A 462 23.93 -14.87 7.62
C PHE A 462 23.43 -15.59 6.37
N ILE A 463 22.71 -14.90 5.46
CA ILE A 463 22.31 -15.46 4.15
C ILE A 463 23.52 -16.00 3.38
N GLY A 464 24.67 -15.30 3.43
CA GLY A 464 25.90 -15.75 2.77
C GLY A 464 26.51 -17.05 3.33
N ALA A 465 26.00 -17.58 4.43
CA ALA A 465 26.36 -18.89 5.00
C ALA A 465 25.30 -19.99 4.74
N LEU A 466 24.19 -19.66 4.08
CA LEU A 466 23.11 -20.59 3.73
C LEU A 466 23.24 -21.07 2.27
N ASP A 467 22.67 -22.23 1.96
CA ASP A 467 22.68 -22.83 0.62
C ASP A 467 21.45 -22.45 -0.21
N LEU A 468 20.36 -22.04 0.46
CA LEU A 468 19.08 -21.66 -0.13
C LEU A 468 18.29 -20.77 0.84
N VAL A 469 17.62 -19.75 0.31
CA VAL A 469 16.64 -18.94 1.04
C VAL A 469 15.25 -19.22 0.45
N MET A 470 14.28 -19.62 1.28
CA MET A 470 12.87 -19.69 0.91
C MET A 470 12.11 -18.59 1.62
N THR A 471 11.35 -17.78 0.88
CA THR A 471 10.73 -16.59 1.43
C THR A 471 9.44 -16.23 0.71
N VAL A 472 8.54 -15.52 1.39
CA VAL A 472 7.43 -14.82 0.72
C VAL A 472 7.92 -13.45 0.21
N CYS A 473 7.13 -12.74 -0.59
CA CYS A 473 7.51 -11.40 -1.08
C CYS A 473 7.76 -10.40 0.07
N THR A 474 9.02 -10.26 0.50
CA THR A 474 9.50 -9.45 1.63
C THR A 474 10.86 -8.81 1.29
N SER A 475 11.36 -7.94 2.16
CA SER A 475 12.73 -7.40 2.04
C SER A 475 13.80 -8.48 1.98
N VAL A 476 13.59 -9.66 2.58
CA VAL A 476 14.55 -10.79 2.50
C VAL A 476 14.61 -11.37 1.08
N ALA A 477 13.49 -11.39 0.34
CA ALA A 477 13.50 -11.81 -1.07
C ALA A 477 14.39 -10.89 -1.92
N HIS A 478 14.26 -9.58 -1.73
CA HIS A 478 15.06 -8.58 -2.42
C HIS A 478 16.54 -8.62 -1.98
N LEU A 479 16.81 -8.80 -0.68
CA LEU A 479 18.17 -8.92 -0.15
C LEU A 479 18.89 -10.16 -0.70
N ALA A 480 18.26 -11.34 -0.58
CA ALA A 480 18.85 -12.59 -1.04
C ALA A 480 19.09 -12.58 -2.55
N GLY A 481 18.11 -12.09 -3.33
CA GLY A 481 18.26 -11.89 -4.78
C GLY A 481 19.38 -10.91 -5.13
N ALA A 482 19.51 -9.79 -4.41
CA ALA A 482 20.57 -8.80 -4.64
C ALA A 482 21.98 -9.31 -4.32
N LEU A 483 22.11 -10.25 -3.37
CA LEU A 483 23.35 -10.95 -3.03
C LEU A 483 23.69 -12.07 -4.03
N GLY A 484 22.78 -12.39 -4.97
CA GLY A 484 22.92 -13.53 -5.86
C GLY A 484 22.74 -14.89 -5.16
N ALA A 485 22.17 -14.90 -3.95
CA ALA A 485 21.88 -16.14 -3.24
C ALA A 485 20.76 -16.89 -3.97
N ARG A 486 20.83 -18.23 -3.99
CA ARG A 486 19.74 -19.05 -4.51
C ARG A 486 18.51 -18.82 -3.65
N THR A 487 17.42 -18.40 -4.29
CA THR A 487 16.23 -17.93 -3.57
C THR A 487 14.97 -18.54 -4.16
N TRP A 488 14.09 -19.08 -3.33
CA TRP A 488 12.76 -19.51 -3.72
C TRP A 488 11.74 -18.54 -3.14
N VAL A 489 10.92 -17.94 -4.00
CA VAL A 489 9.95 -16.93 -3.60
C VAL A 489 8.54 -17.49 -3.78
N LEU A 490 7.82 -17.60 -2.67
CA LEU A 490 6.43 -18.02 -2.62
C LEU A 490 5.54 -16.79 -2.76
N LEU A 491 4.65 -16.80 -3.75
CA LEU A 491 3.92 -15.64 -4.22
C LEU A 491 2.41 -15.85 -4.14
N ASP A 492 1.75 -14.73 -3.85
CA ASP A 492 0.33 -14.47 -4.05
C ASP A 492 -0.06 -14.68 -5.54
N VAL A 493 -1.35 -14.95 -5.77
CA VAL A 493 -1.98 -14.92 -7.09
C VAL A 493 -1.96 -13.54 -7.75
N ASN A 494 -1.93 -12.47 -6.93
CA ASN A 494 -1.77 -11.08 -7.37
C ASN A 494 -0.44 -10.50 -6.84
N PRO A 495 0.71 -10.95 -7.36
CA PRO A 495 2.00 -10.63 -6.80
C PRO A 495 2.36 -9.15 -6.97
N HIS A 496 3.31 -8.67 -6.16
CA HIS A 496 3.91 -7.36 -6.39
C HIS A 496 4.57 -7.33 -7.78
N TRP A 497 4.47 -6.19 -8.47
CA TRP A 497 4.80 -6.06 -9.88
C TRP A 497 6.23 -6.51 -10.30
N PRO A 498 7.30 -6.45 -9.46
CA PRO A 498 8.62 -6.97 -9.83
C PRO A 498 8.64 -8.47 -10.13
N TRP A 499 7.69 -9.21 -9.57
CA TRP A 499 7.65 -10.65 -9.74
C TRP A 499 6.90 -11.08 -10.99
N MET A 500 6.26 -10.15 -11.72
CA MET A 500 5.51 -10.40 -12.95
C MET A 500 4.44 -11.50 -12.84
N LEU A 501 3.91 -11.94 -13.97
CA LEU A 501 2.87 -12.97 -14.11
C LEU A 501 3.42 -14.22 -14.78
N GLU A 502 2.83 -15.39 -14.47
CA GLU A 502 3.00 -16.69 -15.15
C GLU A 502 4.40 -17.34 -15.15
N ARG A 503 5.46 -16.58 -14.90
CA ARG A 503 6.85 -17.04 -14.93
C ARG A 503 7.28 -17.73 -13.64
N THR A 504 8.18 -18.70 -13.75
CA THR A 504 8.85 -19.38 -12.63
C THR A 504 10.24 -18.85 -12.34
N ASP A 505 10.75 -17.92 -13.15
CA ASP A 505 12.02 -17.20 -12.98
C ASP A 505 11.76 -15.71 -12.73
N SER A 506 12.82 -14.97 -12.35
CA SER A 506 12.74 -13.51 -12.15
C SER A 506 13.73 -12.78 -13.05
N PRO A 507 13.28 -11.83 -13.89
CA PRO A 507 14.20 -10.98 -14.66
C PRO A 507 14.99 -10.02 -13.75
N TRP A 508 14.51 -9.78 -12.53
CA TRP A 508 15.17 -8.92 -11.54
C TRP A 508 16.24 -9.65 -10.72
N TYR A 509 16.08 -10.96 -10.55
CA TYR A 509 16.92 -11.81 -9.70
C TYR A 509 17.17 -13.17 -10.38
N PRO A 510 18.25 -13.31 -11.16
CA PRO A 510 18.53 -14.54 -11.92
C PRO A 510 18.67 -15.81 -11.08
N SER A 511 18.97 -15.67 -9.78
CA SER A 511 19.07 -16.80 -8.83
C SER A 511 17.74 -17.18 -8.19
N ALA A 512 16.64 -16.50 -8.54
CA ALA A 512 15.32 -16.73 -7.94
C ALA A 512 14.47 -17.73 -8.73
N THR A 513 13.79 -18.61 -8.01
CA THR A 513 12.72 -19.48 -8.53
C THR A 513 11.41 -19.06 -7.87
N LEU A 514 10.36 -18.88 -8.66
CA LEU A 514 9.06 -18.37 -8.22
C LEU A 514 8.03 -19.49 -8.14
N TYR A 515 7.37 -19.59 -7.00
CA TYR A 515 6.25 -20.51 -6.79
C TYR A 515 4.99 -19.69 -6.49
N ARG A 516 3.95 -19.89 -7.28
CA ARG A 516 2.74 -19.05 -7.23
C ARG A 516 1.56 -19.89 -6.81
N GLN A 517 0.75 -19.32 -5.93
CA GLN A 517 -0.56 -19.88 -5.67
C GLN A 517 -1.37 -19.96 -6.98
N PRO A 518 -2.14 -21.03 -7.22
CA PRO A 518 -3.07 -21.11 -8.35
C PRO A 518 -4.41 -20.40 -8.08
N ALA A 519 -4.77 -20.24 -6.80
CA ALA A 519 -5.95 -19.53 -6.32
C ALA A 519 -5.64 -18.97 -4.92
N PHE A 520 -6.38 -17.97 -4.47
CA PHE A 520 -6.17 -17.38 -3.14
C PHE A 520 -6.22 -18.46 -2.04
N ASP A 521 -5.24 -18.43 -1.13
CA ASP A 521 -5.02 -19.37 -0.02
C ASP A 521 -4.80 -20.84 -0.45
N ALA A 522 -4.68 -21.11 -1.75
CA ALA A 522 -4.34 -22.43 -2.27
C ALA A 522 -2.83 -22.69 -2.15
N TRP A 523 -2.32 -22.68 -0.93
CA TRP A 523 -0.90 -22.94 -0.63
C TRP A 523 -0.50 -24.40 -0.76
N GLN A 524 -1.45 -25.34 -0.66
CA GLN A 524 -1.14 -26.77 -0.69
C GLN A 524 -0.38 -27.21 -1.96
N PRO A 525 -0.84 -26.87 -3.20
CA PRO A 525 -0.08 -27.18 -4.42
C PRO A 525 1.31 -26.53 -4.47
N VAL A 526 1.43 -25.32 -3.91
CA VAL A 526 2.72 -24.61 -3.82
C VAL A 526 3.68 -25.38 -2.92
N MET A 527 3.22 -25.79 -1.75
CA MET A 527 4.03 -26.51 -0.78
C MET A 527 4.42 -27.91 -1.29
N GLU A 528 3.57 -28.58 -2.05
CA GLU A 528 3.89 -29.84 -2.74
C GLU A 528 5.01 -29.66 -3.76
N ALA A 529 4.94 -28.61 -4.60
CA ALA A 529 5.98 -28.29 -5.57
C ALA A 529 7.32 -27.96 -4.88
N VAL A 530 7.29 -27.08 -3.87
CA VAL A 530 8.49 -26.71 -3.08
C VAL A 530 9.10 -27.93 -2.39
N SER A 531 8.28 -28.80 -1.79
CA SER A 531 8.71 -30.03 -1.11
C SER A 531 9.35 -31.02 -2.09
N ARG A 532 8.76 -31.23 -3.27
CA ARG A 532 9.33 -32.05 -4.34
C ARG A 532 10.69 -31.52 -4.78
N ASP A 533 10.78 -30.22 -5.05
CA ASP A 533 11.99 -29.60 -5.59
C ASP A 533 13.10 -29.58 -4.52
N LEU A 534 12.74 -29.45 -3.23
CA LEU A 534 13.68 -29.58 -2.11
C LEU A 534 14.24 -31.00 -2.00
N ARG A 535 13.40 -32.04 -2.10
CA ARG A 535 13.87 -33.44 -2.13
C ARG A 535 14.81 -33.69 -3.31
N GLY A 536 14.50 -33.16 -4.48
CA GLY A 536 15.37 -33.24 -5.65
C GLY A 536 16.76 -32.64 -5.38
N ARG A 537 16.80 -31.50 -4.69
CA ARG A 537 18.04 -30.81 -4.32
C ARG A 537 18.86 -31.55 -3.25
N VAL A 538 18.21 -32.22 -2.31
CA VAL A 538 18.88 -33.11 -1.35
C VAL A 538 19.49 -34.32 -2.06
N ALA A 539 18.78 -34.90 -3.02
CA ALA A 539 19.24 -36.07 -3.77
C ALA A 539 20.38 -35.75 -4.76
N GLN A 540 20.41 -34.52 -5.27
CA GLN A 540 21.42 -34.01 -6.21
C GLN A 540 22.04 -32.71 -5.67
N PRO A 541 22.88 -32.79 -4.62
CA PRO A 541 23.57 -31.60 -4.13
C PRO A 541 24.46 -31.04 -5.24
N ASP A 542 24.33 -29.75 -5.54
CA ASP A 542 25.13 -29.07 -6.56
C ASP A 542 26.63 -29.37 -6.29
N ARG A 543 27.33 -29.95 -7.27
CA ARG A 543 28.80 -30.03 -7.21
C ARG A 543 29.32 -28.58 -7.27
N PRO A 544 30.26 -28.17 -6.39
CA PRO A 544 30.78 -26.81 -6.42
C PRO A 544 31.36 -26.49 -7.81
N GLY A 545 30.78 -25.49 -8.49
CA GLY A 545 31.27 -24.96 -9.77
C GLY A 545 30.39 -25.11 -11.02
N GLN A 546 29.18 -25.67 -10.95
CA GLN A 546 28.25 -25.63 -12.11
C GLN A 546 27.27 -24.45 -12.03
N PRO A 547 27.18 -23.59 -13.06
CA PRO A 547 26.11 -22.60 -13.13
C PRO A 547 24.74 -23.29 -13.22
N ALA A 548 23.71 -22.65 -12.67
CA ALA A 548 22.34 -23.13 -12.71
C ALA A 548 21.96 -23.47 -14.17
N ARG A 549 21.52 -24.71 -14.41
CA ARG A 549 21.00 -25.09 -15.73
C ARG A 549 19.77 -24.22 -16.01
N GLN A 550 19.86 -23.39 -17.05
CA GLN A 550 18.70 -22.80 -17.69
C GLN A 550 17.84 -23.96 -18.22
N ALA A 551 16.59 -24.02 -17.78
CA ALA A 551 15.55 -24.88 -18.33
C ALA A 551 14.49 -23.99 -18.97
#